data_AF-A0A7T7VVF6-F1
#
_entry.id   AF-A0A7T7VVF6-F1
#
_cell.length_a   1.000
_cell.length_b   1.000
_cell.length_c   1.000
_cell.angle_alpha   90.00
_cell.angle_beta   90.00
_cell.angle_gamma   90.00
#
_symmetry.space_group_name_H-M   'P 1'
#
loop_
_entity.id
_entity.type
_entity.pdbx_description
1 polymer ?
#
loop_
_entity_poly.entity_id
_entity_poly.type
_entity_poly.pdbx_seq_one_letter_code
_entity_poly.pdbx_strand_id
1 'polypeptide(L)'
;MLSALAREGLETSALFSGSSDEFPIQPGYSNKPSAAALRIWRDARPLQRSPAKAYLEERGILATSHALRFHPRAPLGPKVRARFLPAMIAAVSLDEGPIAVHRTFLSHSGDTQASFAKPKRALGSLGEAAVRLFEPAEGRLGLAEGIESAMSAYALTGIPTWATLGNERFGLVAIPESVSDLHLFVDHDSGGDLAAERGRGAYLREGRLIQVRRPKLRGTDWNDELQSWLRRKACR
;
A
#
# COMPACT_ATOMS: atom_id res chain seq x y z
N MET A 1 -1.16 36.48 -33.82
CA MET A 1 -1.56 35.27 -33.06
C MET A 1 -0.36 34.77 -32.25
N LEU A 2 0.14 35.63 -31.35
CA LEU A 2 1.30 35.40 -30.47
C LEU A 2 1.43 36.52 -29.43
N SER A 3 0.29 36.99 -28.88
CA SER A 3 0.28 38.09 -27.90
C SER A 3 -1.01 38.08 -27.08
N ALA A 4 -1.14 37.13 -26.17
CA ALA A 4 -2.10 37.20 -25.06
C ALA A 4 -1.72 36.13 -24.02
N LEU A 5 -0.71 36.43 -23.20
CA LEU A 5 -0.48 35.89 -21.83
C LEU A 5 0.86 36.43 -21.30
N ALA A 6 1.05 37.75 -21.37
CA ALA A 6 2.07 38.47 -20.60
C ALA A 6 1.36 39.24 -19.48
N ARG A 7 0.74 38.50 -18.56
CA ARG A 7 0.11 39.09 -17.37
C ARG A 7 0.28 38.30 -16.08
N GLU A 8 1.23 37.38 -16.04
CA GLU A 8 1.80 36.83 -14.81
C GLU A 8 3.29 36.60 -15.08
N GLY A 9 4.15 37.46 -14.53
CA GLY A 9 5.57 37.52 -14.87
C GLY A 9 6.35 36.28 -14.45
N LEU A 10 6.55 35.35 -15.38
CA LEU A 10 7.45 34.22 -15.24
C LEU A 10 8.36 34.14 -16.47
N GLU A 11 9.63 34.46 -16.24
CA GLU A 11 10.72 34.33 -17.22
C GLU A 11 10.99 32.86 -17.56
N THR A 12 11.10 32.57 -18.85
CA THR A 12 11.24 31.23 -19.45
C THR A 12 12.62 30.59 -19.27
N SER A 13 13.48 31.14 -18.43
CA SER A 13 14.88 30.70 -18.24
C SER A 13 15.07 29.64 -17.14
N ALA A 14 14.03 29.28 -16.37
CA ALA A 14 14.14 28.29 -15.29
C ALA A 14 14.02 26.82 -15.75
N LEU A 15 13.92 26.54 -17.05
CA LEU A 15 13.65 25.18 -17.54
C LEU A 15 14.88 24.27 -17.69
N PHE A 16 16.10 24.79 -17.58
CA PHE A 16 17.30 23.96 -17.60
C PHE A 16 18.44 24.60 -16.80
N SER A 17 18.61 24.19 -15.54
CA SER A 17 19.91 24.20 -14.87
C SER A 17 19.88 23.28 -13.66
N GLY A 18 20.78 22.29 -13.65
CA GLY A 18 21.01 21.43 -12.51
C GLY A 18 21.89 22.12 -11.48
N SER A 19 21.51 22.01 -10.21
CA SER A 19 22.41 22.10 -9.07
C SER A 19 21.86 21.20 -7.97
N SER A 20 22.72 20.33 -7.48
CA SER A 20 22.57 19.56 -6.26
C SER A 20 22.62 20.53 -5.07
N ASP A 21 21.46 20.83 -4.48
CA ASP A 21 21.38 21.53 -3.21
C ASP A 21 20.33 20.85 -2.30
N GLU A 22 20.72 20.77 -1.03
CA GLU A 22 20.13 20.05 0.08
C GLU A 22 18.60 20.20 0.19
N PHE A 23 17.88 19.09 0.26
CA PHE A 23 16.46 19.10 0.59
C PHE A 23 16.28 19.40 2.08
N PRO A 24 15.64 20.53 2.47
CA PRO A 24 15.25 20.71 3.85
C PRO A 24 14.18 19.68 4.18
N ILE A 25 14.46 18.83 5.17
CA ILE A 25 13.49 17.88 5.74
C ILE A 25 12.41 18.71 6.47
N GLN A 26 11.19 18.72 5.90
CA GLN A 26 9.92 18.28 6.52
C GLN A 26 8.72 18.93 5.80
N PRO A 27 7.82 18.16 5.16
CA PRO A 27 6.40 18.49 5.17
C PRO A 27 5.76 17.76 6.35
N GLY A 28 5.15 18.51 7.27
CA GLY A 28 4.38 17.93 8.38
C GLY A 28 3.28 17.02 7.86
N TYR A 29 3.52 15.70 7.88
CA TYR A 29 2.52 14.72 7.54
C TYR A 29 1.40 14.80 8.59
N SER A 30 0.22 15.24 8.17
CA SER A 30 -0.93 15.28 9.07
C SER A 30 -1.40 13.85 9.35
N ASN A 31 -1.20 13.39 10.59
CA ASN A 31 -1.78 12.13 11.10
C ASN A 31 -3.25 12.29 11.52
N LYS A 32 -3.90 13.42 11.19
CA LYS A 32 -5.30 13.67 11.54
C LYS A 32 -6.23 12.67 10.83
N PRO A 33 -7.09 11.96 11.57
CA PRO A 33 -8.04 11.03 10.98
C PRO A 33 -8.99 11.72 10.01
N SER A 34 -9.16 11.13 8.82
CA SER A 34 -10.10 11.60 7.81
C SER A 34 -11.51 11.11 8.14
N ALA A 35 -12.40 12.03 8.54
CA ALA A 35 -13.80 11.70 8.83
C ALA A 35 -14.52 10.98 7.67
N ALA A 36 -14.19 11.33 6.42
CA ALA A 36 -14.75 10.66 5.25
C ALA A 36 -14.22 9.22 5.10
N ALA A 37 -12.94 9.00 5.36
CA ALA A 37 -12.33 7.67 5.33
C ALA A 37 -12.89 6.77 6.43
N LEU A 38 -12.96 7.31 7.66
CA LEU A 38 -13.52 6.62 8.81
C LEU A 38 -14.98 6.22 8.62
N ARG A 39 -15.78 7.08 7.98
CA ARG A 39 -17.16 6.73 7.61
C ARG A 39 -17.20 5.54 6.64
N ILE A 40 -16.37 5.55 5.59
CA ILE A 40 -16.28 4.41 4.65
C ILE A 40 -15.87 3.14 5.39
N TRP A 41 -14.88 3.22 6.29
CA TRP A 41 -14.42 2.08 7.08
C TRP A 41 -15.54 1.49 7.96
N ARG A 42 -16.28 2.37 8.66
CA ARG A 42 -17.40 1.97 9.52
C ARG A 42 -18.56 1.35 8.74
N ASP A 43 -18.88 1.93 7.58
CA ASP A 43 -20.01 1.48 6.76
C ASP A 43 -19.65 0.23 5.91
N ALA A 44 -18.37 -0.16 5.86
CA ALA A 44 -17.89 -1.38 5.22
C ALA A 44 -18.19 -2.63 6.04
N ARG A 45 -18.45 -3.74 5.34
CA ARG A 45 -18.87 -5.04 5.88
C ARG A 45 -17.67 -5.98 6.03
N PRO A 46 -17.78 -7.05 6.85
CA PRO A 46 -16.75 -8.09 6.95
C PRO A 46 -16.37 -8.69 5.60
N LEU A 47 -15.12 -9.13 5.47
CA LEU A 47 -14.55 -9.64 4.22
C LEU A 47 -15.07 -11.03 3.82
N GLN A 48 -15.25 -11.94 4.78
CA GLN A 48 -15.37 -13.40 4.60
C GLN A 48 -16.53 -13.89 3.71
N ARG A 49 -17.51 -13.03 3.42
CA ARG A 49 -18.66 -13.35 2.54
C ARG A 49 -18.91 -12.22 1.56
N SER A 50 -17.86 -11.80 0.87
CA SER A 50 -17.90 -10.66 -0.02
C SER A 50 -17.15 -10.92 -1.33
N PRO A 51 -17.46 -10.18 -2.41
CA PRO A 51 -16.69 -10.27 -3.64
C PRO A 51 -15.20 -9.96 -3.44
N ALA A 52 -14.83 -9.09 -2.49
CA ALA A 52 -13.43 -8.86 -2.16
C ALA A 52 -12.70 -10.11 -1.64
N LYS A 53 -13.41 -11.06 -1.02
CA LYS A 53 -12.82 -12.36 -0.65
C LYS A 53 -12.54 -13.20 -1.89
N ALA A 54 -13.50 -13.30 -2.81
CA ALA A 54 -13.31 -13.98 -4.09
C ALA A 54 -12.14 -13.37 -4.88
N TYR A 55 -12.03 -12.05 -4.96
CA TYR A 55 -10.89 -11.35 -5.55
C TYR A 55 -9.53 -11.79 -4.99
N LEU A 56 -9.43 -11.95 -3.67
CA LEU A 56 -8.19 -12.42 -3.03
C LEU A 56 -7.94 -13.91 -3.30
N GLU A 57 -8.99 -14.73 -3.33
CA GLU A 57 -8.89 -16.17 -3.59
C GLU A 57 -8.48 -16.48 -5.03
N GLU A 58 -8.99 -15.73 -6.02
CA GLU A 58 -8.49 -15.76 -7.41
C GLU A 58 -7.00 -15.42 -7.48
N ARG A 59 -6.51 -14.63 -6.52
CA ARG A 59 -5.10 -14.30 -6.35
C ARG A 59 -4.32 -15.31 -5.49
N GLY A 60 -4.91 -16.44 -5.13
CA GLY A 60 -4.29 -17.48 -4.29
C GLY A 60 -4.18 -17.09 -2.82
N ILE A 61 -4.75 -15.95 -2.42
CA ILE A 61 -4.67 -15.42 -1.05
C ILE A 61 -5.87 -15.92 -0.25
N LEU A 62 -5.65 -16.98 0.53
CA LEU A 62 -6.68 -17.58 1.37
C LEU A 62 -6.80 -16.92 2.75
N ALA A 63 -5.69 -16.38 3.26
CA ALA A 63 -5.64 -15.71 4.56
C ALA A 63 -6.61 -14.52 4.61
N THR A 64 -7.11 -14.22 5.81
CA THR A 64 -8.00 -13.07 6.05
C THR A 64 -7.41 -12.17 7.11
N SER A 65 -7.66 -10.87 6.99
CA SER A 65 -7.22 -9.87 7.95
C SER A 65 -8.39 -8.98 8.37
N HIS A 66 -8.44 -8.62 9.64
CA HIS A 66 -9.42 -7.65 10.17
C HIS A 66 -9.18 -6.22 9.68
N ALA A 67 -7.98 -5.93 9.14
CA ALA A 67 -7.68 -4.66 8.48
C ALA A 67 -8.37 -4.53 7.11
N LEU A 68 -8.98 -5.61 6.60
CA LEU A 68 -9.68 -5.65 5.33
C LEU A 68 -11.19 -5.83 5.51
N ARG A 69 -11.96 -5.05 4.76
CA ARG A 69 -13.42 -5.05 4.69
C ARG A 69 -13.89 -4.92 3.24
N PHE A 70 -15.19 -5.05 3.03
CA PHE A 70 -15.82 -4.85 1.73
C PHE A 70 -16.90 -3.77 1.78
N HIS A 71 -16.91 -2.88 0.80
CA HIS A 71 -17.95 -1.88 0.65
C HIS A 71 -18.61 -2.00 -0.74
N PRO A 72 -19.92 -2.34 -0.83
CA PRO A 72 -20.58 -2.60 -2.12
C PRO A 72 -20.76 -1.35 -2.98
N ARG A 73 -20.77 -0.16 -2.37
CA ARG A 73 -20.98 1.14 -3.03
C ARG A 73 -19.95 2.17 -2.58
N ALA A 74 -18.65 1.88 -2.69
CA ALA A 74 -17.62 2.81 -2.26
C ALA A 74 -17.57 4.03 -3.19
N PRO A 75 -17.44 5.26 -2.66
CA PRO A 75 -17.41 6.48 -3.47
C PRO A 75 -16.09 6.62 -4.24
N LEU A 76 -16.19 6.92 -5.53
CA LEU A 76 -15.11 7.21 -6.47
C LEU A 76 -15.31 8.59 -7.08
N GLY A 77 -14.33 9.48 -6.89
CA GLY A 77 -14.35 10.85 -7.40
C GLY A 77 -14.93 11.89 -6.43
N PRO A 78 -15.06 13.16 -6.87
CA PRO A 78 -15.51 14.27 -6.03
C PRO A 78 -17.00 14.13 -5.65
N LYS A 79 -17.37 14.63 -4.45
CA LYS A 79 -18.70 14.40 -3.83
C LYS A 79 -19.90 14.63 -4.77
N VAL A 80 -19.90 15.72 -5.54
CA VAL A 80 -21.04 16.10 -6.41
C VAL A 80 -21.18 15.18 -7.63
N ARG A 81 -20.11 14.49 -8.04
CA ARG A 81 -20.08 13.60 -9.21
C ARG A 81 -19.58 12.20 -8.84
N ALA A 82 -19.78 11.80 -7.58
CA ALA A 82 -19.24 10.55 -7.08
C ALA A 82 -19.93 9.38 -7.77
N ARG A 83 -19.12 8.53 -8.40
CA ARG A 83 -19.55 7.20 -8.84
C ARG A 83 -19.45 6.25 -7.64
N PHE A 84 -20.25 5.20 -7.64
CA PHE A 84 -20.23 4.20 -6.58
C PHE A 84 -19.92 2.84 -7.18
N LEU A 85 -18.90 2.17 -6.65
CA LEU A 85 -18.42 0.88 -7.14
C LEU A 85 -18.13 -0.05 -5.95
N PRO A 86 -18.23 -1.37 -6.12
CA PRO A 86 -17.76 -2.30 -5.11
C PRO A 86 -16.25 -2.12 -4.90
N ALA A 87 -15.80 -2.19 -3.66
CA ALA A 87 -14.38 -2.07 -3.33
C ALA A 87 -14.01 -2.90 -2.11
N MET A 88 -12.82 -3.49 -2.16
CA MET A 88 -12.10 -3.89 -0.95
C MET A 88 -11.59 -2.63 -0.26
N ILE A 89 -11.90 -2.51 1.03
CA ILE A 89 -11.48 -1.40 1.89
C ILE A 89 -10.43 -1.92 2.85
N ALA A 90 -9.27 -1.29 2.84
CA ALA A 90 -8.23 -1.53 3.84
C ALA A 90 -8.13 -0.34 4.78
N ALA A 91 -8.13 -0.60 6.09
CA ALA A 91 -7.82 0.40 7.09
C ALA A 91 -6.33 0.75 7.01
N VAL A 92 -6.03 2.05 7.01
CA VAL A 92 -4.66 2.56 7.13
C VAL A 92 -4.56 3.16 8.52
N SER A 93 -3.74 2.55 9.37
CA SER A 93 -3.81 2.72 10.82
C SER A 93 -2.47 3.09 11.44
N LEU A 94 -2.57 3.88 12.50
CA LEU A 94 -1.56 4.05 13.54
C LEU A 94 -1.97 3.20 14.77
N ASP A 95 -1.26 3.34 15.88
CA ASP A 95 -1.52 2.59 17.10
C ASP A 95 -2.91 2.92 17.68
N GLU A 96 -3.36 4.17 17.55
CA GLU A 96 -4.67 4.63 17.97
C GLU A 96 -5.82 4.15 17.07
N GLY A 97 -5.51 3.55 15.92
CA GLY A 97 -6.47 2.99 14.98
C GLY A 97 -6.47 3.63 13.59
N PRO A 98 -7.53 3.42 12.80
CA PRO A 98 -7.57 3.86 11.41
C PRO A 98 -7.62 5.39 11.30
N ILE A 99 -6.76 5.96 10.45
CA ILE A 99 -6.76 7.39 10.13
C ILE A 99 -7.17 7.67 8.68
N ALA A 100 -7.02 6.66 7.82
CA ALA A 100 -7.31 6.72 6.39
C ALA A 100 -7.80 5.35 5.90
N VAL A 101 -8.22 5.29 4.64
CA VAL A 101 -8.56 4.03 3.97
C VAL A 101 -7.90 3.93 2.62
N HIS A 102 -7.53 2.71 2.24
CA HIS A 102 -7.19 2.36 0.88
C HIS A 102 -8.35 1.59 0.25
N ARG A 103 -8.72 1.97 -0.98
CA ARG A 103 -9.83 1.35 -1.73
C ARG A 103 -9.25 0.66 -2.95
N THR A 104 -9.42 -0.65 -3.04
CA THR A 104 -9.22 -1.40 -4.29
C THR A 104 -10.58 -1.59 -4.92
N PHE A 105 -10.90 -0.79 -5.94
CA PHE A 105 -12.17 -0.90 -6.66
C PHE A 105 -12.19 -2.17 -7.50
N LEU A 106 -13.30 -2.90 -7.43
CA LEU A 106 -13.49 -4.19 -8.06
C LEU A 106 -14.45 -4.10 -9.24
N SER A 107 -14.38 -5.08 -10.14
CA SER A 107 -15.43 -5.32 -11.13
C SER A 107 -16.78 -5.57 -10.45
N HIS A 108 -17.88 -5.53 -11.21
CA HIS A 108 -19.20 -5.83 -10.66
C HIS A 108 -19.35 -7.32 -10.27
N SER A 109 -18.67 -8.23 -10.99
CA SER A 109 -18.49 -9.63 -10.57
C SER A 109 -17.65 -9.74 -9.30
N GLY A 110 -16.72 -8.80 -9.11
CA GLY A 110 -15.90 -8.63 -7.92
C GLY A 110 -14.76 -9.63 -7.78
N ASP A 111 -14.50 -10.41 -8.82
CA ASP A 111 -13.37 -11.34 -9.00
C ASP A 111 -12.09 -10.63 -9.46
N THR A 112 -12.20 -9.41 -9.99
CA THR A 112 -11.13 -8.68 -10.65
C THR A 112 -11.13 -7.21 -10.23
N GLN A 113 -10.05 -6.50 -10.52
CA GLN A 113 -10.02 -5.05 -10.35
C GLN A 113 -10.97 -4.39 -11.35
N ALA A 114 -11.55 -3.25 -10.96
CA ALA A 114 -12.37 -2.47 -11.85
C ALA A 114 -11.58 -2.00 -13.09
N SER A 115 -12.21 -2.04 -14.26
CA SER A 115 -11.59 -1.65 -15.53
C SER A 115 -11.56 -0.13 -15.70
N PHE A 116 -10.62 0.53 -15.02
CA PHE A 116 -10.27 1.94 -15.23
C PHE A 116 -8.86 2.25 -14.71
N ALA A 117 -8.28 3.37 -15.15
CA ALA A 117 -6.95 3.78 -14.73
C ALA A 117 -6.82 4.00 -13.22
N LYS A 118 -5.85 3.32 -12.60
CA LYS A 118 -5.55 3.39 -11.16
C LYS A 118 -6.78 3.04 -10.29
N PRO A 119 -7.19 1.76 -10.26
CA PRO A 119 -8.33 1.28 -9.46
C PRO A 119 -8.04 1.17 -7.97
N LYS A 120 -6.78 1.37 -7.56
CA LYS A 120 -6.34 1.45 -6.17
C LYS A 120 -6.21 2.91 -5.74
N ARG A 121 -6.93 3.35 -4.70
CA ARG A 121 -6.98 4.76 -4.27
C ARG A 121 -7.09 4.93 -2.76
N ALA A 122 -6.13 5.65 -2.18
CA ALA A 122 -6.21 6.13 -0.81
C ALA A 122 -7.27 7.24 -0.63
N LEU A 123 -7.78 7.39 0.59
CA LEU A 123 -8.56 8.54 1.05
C LEU A 123 -8.11 8.91 2.46
N GLY A 124 -7.65 10.16 2.63
CA GLY A 124 -6.99 10.63 3.85
C GLY A 124 -5.48 10.73 3.66
N SER A 125 -4.83 11.46 4.57
CA SER A 125 -3.37 11.51 4.65
C SER A 125 -2.89 10.22 5.29
N LEU A 126 -1.97 9.52 4.62
CA LEU A 126 -1.45 8.25 5.13
C LEU A 126 -0.34 8.47 6.15
N GLY A 127 0.44 9.55 6.04
CA GLY A 127 1.55 9.85 6.97
C GLY A 127 2.43 8.63 7.22
N GLU A 128 2.61 8.29 8.50
CA GLU A 128 3.35 7.11 8.96
C GLU A 128 2.49 5.85 9.12
N ALA A 129 1.20 5.93 8.80
CA ALA A 129 0.27 4.81 8.90
C ALA A 129 0.47 3.79 7.76
N ALA A 130 0.10 2.55 8.05
CA ALA A 130 0.14 1.44 7.10
C ALA A 130 -1.13 0.60 7.17
N VAL A 131 -1.34 -0.26 6.18
CA VAL A 131 -2.33 -1.34 6.30
C VAL A 131 -1.72 -2.45 7.14
N ARG A 132 -2.08 -2.49 8.42
CA ARG A 132 -1.55 -3.45 9.40
C ARG A 132 -2.29 -4.78 9.31
N LEU A 133 -1.94 -5.62 8.33
CA LEU A 133 -2.71 -6.83 8.01
C LEU A 133 -2.62 -7.91 9.10
N PHE A 134 -1.45 -8.04 9.71
CA PHE A 134 -1.17 -9.01 10.77
C PHE A 134 -0.35 -8.34 11.86
N GLU A 135 -0.64 -8.66 13.11
CA GLU A 135 0.13 -8.14 14.25
C GLU A 135 1.56 -8.68 14.24
N PRO A 136 2.58 -7.85 14.56
CA PRO A 136 3.94 -8.33 14.76
C PRO A 136 3.98 -9.49 15.75
N ALA A 137 4.82 -10.48 15.47
CA ALA A 137 4.92 -11.69 16.30
C ALA A 137 6.39 -12.08 16.48
N GLU A 138 6.79 -12.42 17.71
CA GLU A 138 8.16 -12.84 18.05
C GLU A 138 9.23 -11.84 17.57
N GLY A 139 8.94 -10.54 17.69
CA GLY A 139 9.84 -9.47 17.22
C GLY A 139 9.95 -9.32 15.70
N ARG A 140 9.16 -10.09 14.93
CA ARG A 140 9.16 -10.07 13.46
C ARG A 140 8.02 -9.25 12.89
N LEU A 141 8.35 -8.44 11.89
CA LEU A 141 7.37 -7.74 11.05
C LEU A 141 7.92 -7.63 9.62
N GLY A 142 7.03 -7.75 8.64
CA GLY A 142 7.29 -7.49 7.24
C GLY A 142 6.66 -6.18 6.76
N LEU A 143 7.27 -5.55 5.77
CA LEU A 143 6.67 -4.48 4.96
C LEU A 143 6.66 -4.91 3.49
N ALA A 144 5.54 -4.72 2.80
CA ALA A 144 5.43 -4.84 1.35
C ALA A 144 4.74 -3.62 0.73
N GLU A 145 4.90 -3.40 -0.58
CA GLU A 145 4.32 -2.23 -1.25
C GLU A 145 2.78 -2.26 -1.18
N GLY A 146 2.18 -3.35 -1.66
CA GLY A 146 0.75 -3.51 -1.82
C GLY A 146 0.12 -4.48 -0.81
N ILE A 147 -1.21 -4.40 -0.69
CA ILE A 147 -2.00 -5.32 0.16
C ILE A 147 -1.85 -6.76 -0.33
N GLU A 148 -1.95 -6.98 -1.64
CA GLU A 148 -1.85 -8.30 -2.26
C GLU A 148 -0.43 -8.88 -2.08
N SER A 149 0.62 -8.05 -2.27
CA SER A 149 2.02 -8.44 -2.03
C SER A 149 2.26 -8.80 -0.56
N ALA A 150 1.77 -7.99 0.38
CA ALA A 150 1.92 -8.24 1.82
C ALA A 150 1.23 -9.54 2.26
N MET A 151 -0.01 -9.76 1.82
CA MET A 151 -0.74 -11.00 2.11
C MET A 151 -0.06 -12.22 1.48
N SER A 152 0.52 -12.06 0.28
CA SER A 152 1.23 -13.13 -0.41
C SER A 152 2.56 -13.49 0.26
N ALA A 153 3.31 -12.48 0.70
CA ALA A 153 4.53 -12.66 1.49
C ALA A 153 4.23 -13.38 2.81
N TYR A 154 3.15 -13.01 3.51
CA TYR A 154 2.70 -13.73 4.70
C TYR A 154 2.35 -15.19 4.38
N ALA A 155 1.58 -15.45 3.32
CA ALA A 155 1.20 -16.82 2.93
C ALA A 155 2.42 -17.71 2.59
N LEU A 156 3.48 -17.14 2.02
CA LEU A 156 4.70 -17.86 1.64
C LEU A 156 5.68 -18.07 2.79
N THR A 157 5.70 -17.17 3.77
CA THR A 157 6.78 -17.11 4.77
C THR A 157 6.34 -17.22 6.22
N GLY A 158 5.04 -17.02 6.49
CA GLY A 158 4.49 -16.95 7.84
C GLY A 158 4.83 -15.65 8.60
N ILE A 159 5.59 -14.73 8.01
CA ILE A 159 6.01 -13.48 8.66
C ILE A 159 4.86 -12.46 8.63
N PRO A 160 4.34 -11.99 9.77
CA PRO A 160 3.31 -10.95 9.80
C PRO A 160 3.75 -9.75 8.99
N THR A 161 2.93 -9.28 8.04
CA THR A 161 3.36 -8.27 7.06
C THR A 161 2.34 -7.16 6.93
N TRP A 162 2.80 -5.91 6.90
CA TRP A 162 1.99 -4.72 6.64
C TRP A 162 2.20 -4.22 5.20
N ALA A 163 1.20 -3.53 4.65
CA ALA A 163 1.34 -2.87 3.35
C ALA A 163 1.58 -1.36 3.51
N THR A 164 2.63 -0.85 2.86
CA THR A 164 3.04 0.56 2.92
C THR A 164 2.18 1.45 2.02
N LEU A 165 1.55 0.87 1.00
CA LEU A 165 0.77 1.54 -0.06
C LEU A 165 1.61 2.44 -0.98
N GLY A 166 2.84 2.02 -1.26
CA GLY A 166 3.74 2.68 -2.21
C GLY A 166 5.22 2.44 -1.87
N ASN A 167 6.06 2.35 -2.91
CA ASN A 167 7.50 2.14 -2.76
C ASN A 167 8.20 3.33 -2.10
N GLU A 168 7.67 4.53 -2.28
CA GLU A 168 8.10 5.76 -1.63
C GLU A 168 7.83 5.82 -0.13
N ARG A 169 6.89 5.00 0.34
CA ARG A 169 6.45 5.00 1.74
C ARG A 169 7.22 4.03 2.62
N PHE A 170 8.13 3.23 2.05
CA PHE A 170 8.88 2.23 2.82
C PHE A 170 9.66 2.83 3.98
N GLY A 171 10.17 4.07 3.88
CA GLY A 171 10.90 4.73 4.97
C GLY A 171 10.03 5.63 5.87
N LEU A 172 8.70 5.60 5.73
CA LEU A 172 7.79 6.48 6.47
C LEU A 172 6.93 5.76 7.51
N VAL A 173 6.73 4.46 7.37
CA VAL A 173 5.82 3.70 8.24
C VAL A 173 6.36 3.63 9.67
N ALA A 174 5.53 3.96 10.65
CA ALA A 174 5.89 3.83 12.07
C ALA A 174 6.02 2.34 12.44
N ILE A 175 7.26 1.90 12.72
CA ILE A 175 7.58 0.51 13.10
C ILE A 175 7.64 0.40 14.61
N PRO A 176 6.85 -0.50 15.24
CA PRO A 176 6.88 -0.69 16.69
C PRO A 176 8.30 -0.99 17.20
N GLU A 177 8.64 -0.44 18.36
CA GLU A 177 9.97 -0.65 18.97
C GLU A 177 10.25 -2.12 19.29
N SER A 178 9.21 -2.92 19.52
CA SER A 178 9.30 -4.37 19.76
C SER A 178 9.78 -5.17 18.54
N VAL A 179 9.79 -4.58 17.34
CA VAL A 179 10.29 -5.23 16.14
C VAL A 179 11.82 -5.19 16.12
N SER A 180 12.43 -6.35 16.31
CA SER A 180 13.88 -6.60 16.23
C SER A 180 14.29 -7.25 14.90
N ASP A 181 13.37 -7.85 14.15
CA ASP A 181 13.63 -8.45 12.83
C ASP A 181 12.62 -7.94 11.79
N LEU A 182 13.07 -6.99 10.97
CA LEU A 182 12.26 -6.32 9.97
C LEU A 182 12.53 -6.90 8.58
N HIS A 183 11.50 -7.44 7.94
CA HIS A 183 11.57 -7.96 6.58
C HIS A 183 11.03 -6.95 5.58
N LEU A 184 11.84 -6.57 4.59
CA LEU A 184 11.40 -5.75 3.47
C LEU A 184 11.09 -6.68 2.29
N PHE A 185 9.80 -6.99 2.12
CA PHE A 185 9.27 -7.76 1.00
C PHE A 185 9.01 -6.81 -0.17
N VAL A 186 10.09 -6.53 -0.91
CA VAL A 186 10.04 -5.61 -2.05
C VAL A 186 9.79 -6.39 -3.33
N ASP A 187 9.13 -5.75 -4.29
CA ASP A 187 8.94 -6.31 -5.63
C ASP A 187 10.28 -6.36 -6.37
N HIS A 188 10.43 -7.26 -7.36
CA HIS A 188 11.73 -7.47 -8.01
C HIS A 188 11.94 -6.52 -9.20
N ASP A 189 11.86 -5.23 -8.94
CA ASP A 189 12.05 -4.17 -9.93
C ASP A 189 12.80 -2.96 -9.35
N SER A 190 12.94 -1.89 -10.15
CA SER A 190 13.62 -0.66 -9.72
C SER A 190 12.88 0.07 -8.59
N GLY A 191 11.55 -0.04 -8.52
CA GLY A 191 10.75 0.51 -7.44
C GLY A 191 11.04 -0.21 -6.12
N GLY A 192 11.16 -1.53 -6.17
CA GLY A 192 11.53 -2.38 -5.05
C GLY A 192 12.96 -2.15 -4.55
N ASP A 193 13.91 -1.88 -5.46
CA ASP A 193 15.28 -1.52 -5.08
C ASP A 193 15.31 -0.22 -4.26
N LEU A 194 14.57 0.79 -4.72
CA LEU A 194 14.43 2.07 -4.03
C LEU A 194 13.67 1.94 -2.70
N ALA A 195 12.65 1.09 -2.64
CA ALA A 195 11.94 0.75 -1.41
C ALA A 195 12.87 0.10 -0.37
N ALA A 196 13.74 -0.82 -0.80
CA ALA A 196 14.72 -1.46 0.06
C ALA A 196 15.74 -0.47 0.62
N GLU A 197 16.23 0.46 -0.21
CA GLU A 197 17.12 1.54 0.22
C GLU A 197 16.47 2.44 1.28
N ARG A 198 15.26 2.93 1.01
CA ARG A 198 14.50 3.79 1.93
C ARG A 198 14.22 3.10 3.27
N GLY A 199 13.74 1.85 3.22
CA GLY A 199 13.44 1.09 4.43
C GLY A 199 14.69 0.82 5.27
N ARG A 200 15.83 0.52 4.64
CA ARG A 200 17.11 0.39 5.35
C ARG A 200 17.55 1.71 5.97
N GLY A 201 17.54 2.79 5.21
CA GLY A 201 17.97 4.10 5.68
C GLY A 201 17.12 4.61 6.86
N ALA A 202 15.82 4.35 6.85
CA ALA A 202 14.91 4.83 7.89
C ALA A 202 14.93 4.00 9.18
N TYR A 203 15.14 2.68 9.09
CA TYR A 203 14.90 1.79 10.23
C TYR A 203 16.16 1.13 10.80
N LEU A 204 17.34 1.37 10.22
CA LEU A 204 18.58 0.85 10.76
C LEU A 204 18.82 1.46 12.15
N ARG A 205 18.91 0.60 13.16
CA ARG A 205 19.27 0.97 14.53
C ARG A 205 19.88 -0.24 15.24
N GLU A 206 20.54 0.02 16.36
CA GLU A 206 21.07 -1.04 17.22
C GLU A 206 19.95 -2.03 17.64
N GLY A 207 20.25 -3.32 17.61
CA GLY A 207 19.31 -4.39 17.98
C GLY A 207 18.21 -4.70 16.94
N ARG A 208 18.18 -4.04 15.77
CA ARG A 208 17.25 -4.36 14.68
C ARG A 208 17.97 -4.94 13.46
N LEU A 209 17.63 -6.18 13.10
CA LEU A 209 18.02 -6.79 11.83
C LEU A 209 17.05 -6.35 10.72
N ILE A 210 17.57 -6.06 9.53
CA ILE A 210 16.77 -5.75 8.34
C ILE A 210 17.10 -6.75 7.22
N GLN A 211 16.11 -7.54 6.82
CA GLN A 211 16.23 -8.53 5.75
C GLN A 211 15.45 -8.10 4.52
N VAL A 212 16.13 -7.86 3.40
CA VAL A 212 15.45 -7.58 2.12
C VAL A 212 15.20 -8.88 1.39
N ARG A 213 13.96 -9.10 0.97
CA ARG A 213 13.52 -10.30 0.26
C ARG A 213 12.83 -9.88 -1.03
N ARG A 214 13.08 -10.64 -2.11
CA ARG A 214 12.50 -10.41 -3.44
C ARG A 214 11.92 -11.70 -4.00
N PRO A 215 10.89 -11.62 -4.87
CA PRO A 215 10.49 -12.71 -5.76
C PRO A 215 11.67 -13.25 -6.57
N LYS A 216 11.60 -14.51 -6.99
CA LYS A 216 12.71 -15.16 -7.72
C LYS A 216 12.92 -14.56 -9.10
N LEU A 217 11.82 -14.24 -9.79
CA LEU A 217 11.88 -13.70 -11.14
C LEU A 217 11.96 -12.18 -11.10
N ARG A 218 12.75 -11.59 -12.00
CA ARG A 218 12.81 -10.13 -12.14
C ARG A 218 11.53 -9.62 -12.80
N GLY A 219 11.04 -8.46 -12.36
CA GLY A 219 9.83 -7.83 -12.87
C GLY A 219 8.53 -8.40 -12.30
N THR A 220 8.58 -9.25 -11.28
CA THR A 220 7.40 -9.81 -10.62
C THR A 220 7.24 -9.29 -9.20
N ASP A 221 6.01 -9.33 -8.71
CA ASP A 221 5.66 -9.02 -7.32
C ASP A 221 5.52 -10.29 -6.45
N TRP A 222 5.21 -10.11 -5.16
CA TRP A 222 5.00 -11.22 -4.23
C TRP A 222 3.74 -12.04 -4.51
N ASN A 223 2.73 -11.48 -5.17
CA ASN A 223 1.54 -12.23 -5.59
C ASN A 223 1.84 -13.16 -6.77
N ASP A 224 2.66 -12.72 -7.72
CA ASP A 224 3.17 -13.55 -8.81
C ASP A 224 4.01 -14.73 -8.29
N GLU A 225 4.85 -14.51 -7.27
CA GLU A 225 5.62 -15.59 -6.63
C GLU A 225 4.69 -16.60 -5.92
N LEU A 226 3.67 -16.13 -5.20
CA LEU A 226 2.68 -17.01 -4.55
C LEU A 226 1.95 -17.87 -5.58
N GLN A 227 1.44 -17.25 -6.64
CA GLN A 227 0.77 -17.92 -7.75
C GLN A 227 1.67 -18.98 -8.41
N SER A 228 2.94 -18.64 -8.63
CA SER A 228 3.94 -19.55 -9.18
C SER A 228 4.25 -20.71 -8.23
N TRP A 229 4.30 -20.45 -6.92
CA TRP A 229 4.45 -21.49 -5.90
C TRP A 229 3.24 -22.44 -5.86
N LEU A 230 2.01 -21.91 -5.89
CA LEU A 230 0.78 -22.71 -5.90
C LEU A 230 0.70 -23.63 -7.13
N ARG A 231 1.00 -23.10 -8.32
CA ARG A 231 1.07 -23.91 -9.56
C ARG A 231 2.08 -25.05 -9.45
N ARG A 232 3.29 -24.78 -8.94
CA ARG A 232 4.33 -25.80 -8.74
C ARG A 232 3.89 -26.88 -7.74
N LYS A 233 3.12 -26.51 -6.71
CA LYS A 233 2.60 -27.45 -5.71
C LYS A 233 1.46 -28.31 -6.25
N ALA A 234 0.60 -27.77 -7.12
CA ALA A 234 -0.49 -28.52 -7.73
C ALA A 234 -0.03 -29.55 -8.78
N CYS A 235 1.15 -29.36 -9.38
CA CYS A 235 1.75 -30.31 -10.32
C CYS A 235 2.60 -31.42 -9.64
N ARG A 236 2.68 -31.45 -8.31
CA ARG A 236 3.38 -32.48 -7.53
C ARG A 236 2.36 -33.38 -6.85
#